data_AF-A0A5E4GE89-F1
#
_entry.id   AF-A0A5E4GE89-F1
#
_cell.length_a   1.000
_cell.length_b   1.000
_cell.length_c   1.000
_cell.angle_alpha   90.00
_cell.angle_beta   90.00
_cell.angle_gamma   90.00
#
_symmetry.space_group_name_H-M   'P 1'
#
loop_
_entity.id
_entity.type
_entity.pdbx_description
1 polymer ?
#
loop_
_entity_poly.entity_id
_entity_poly.type
_entity_poly.pdbx_seq_one_letter_code
_entity_poly.pdbx_strand_id
1 'polypeptide(L)'
;QVKAERQKPSGLLQPLPIPEWKWEWITMDFMFKLPRMQSKHDGVWVIVDRLTKSAHFLPVRANYSLNKLAKIFIDEIVRLHGVPVSIVSDRDSR
;
A
#
# COMPACT_ATOMS: atom_id res chain seq x y z
N GLN A 1 -40.99 7.87 24.71
CA GLN A 1 -40.16 6.68 24.43
C GLN A 1 -38.71 7.16 24.27
N VAL A 2 -37.78 6.72 25.11
CA VAL A 2 -36.39 7.21 25.12
C VAL A 2 -35.54 6.37 24.16
N LYS A 3 -34.76 7.02 23.30
CA LYS A 3 -33.88 6.37 22.32
C LYS A 3 -32.75 5.65 23.06
N ALA A 4 -32.75 4.32 23.02
CA ALA A 4 -31.66 3.53 23.57
C ALA A 4 -30.34 3.82 22.83
N GLU A 5 -29.28 4.06 23.58
CA GLU A 5 -27.94 4.24 23.06
C GLU A 5 -27.44 2.94 22.41
N ARG A 6 -26.98 3.02 21.16
CA ARG A 6 -26.53 1.87 20.33
C ARG A 6 -25.04 1.94 19.96
N GLN A 7 -24.25 2.70 20.71
CA GLN A 7 -22.80 2.77 20.49
C GLN A 7 -22.15 1.54 21.13
N LYS A 8 -21.52 0.70 20.29
CA LYS A 8 -20.71 -0.44 20.75
C LYS A 8 -19.34 0.10 21.17
N PRO A 9 -18.75 -0.35 22.29
CA PRO A 9 -17.41 0.07 22.68
C PRO A 9 -16.40 -0.28 21.58
N SER A 10 -15.43 0.60 21.37
CA SER A 10 -14.37 0.38 20.37
C SER A 10 -13.60 -0.89 20.72
N GLY A 11 -13.36 -1.75 19.72
CA GLY A 11 -12.57 -2.97 19.89
C GLY A 11 -11.08 -2.67 20.04
N LEU A 12 -10.33 -3.65 20.56
CA LEU A 12 -8.86 -3.57 20.62
C LEU A 12 -8.27 -3.74 19.21
N LEU A 13 -7.28 -2.92 18.87
CA LEU A 13 -6.49 -3.10 17.65
C LEU A 13 -5.59 -4.33 17.78
N GLN A 14 -5.38 -5.03 16.66
CA GLN A 14 -4.41 -6.12 16.54
C GLN A 14 -3.22 -5.64 15.71
N PRO A 15 -2.13 -5.17 16.34
CA PRO A 15 -0.96 -4.71 15.60
C PRO A 15 -0.22 -5.89 14.98
N LEU A 16 0.29 -5.68 13.78
CA LEU A 16 1.21 -6.63 13.15
C LEU A 16 2.57 -6.59 13.85
N PRO A 17 3.33 -7.70 13.87
CA PRO A 17 4.66 -7.71 14.50
C PRO A 17 5.61 -6.70 13.83
N ILE A 18 6.65 -6.33 14.55
CA ILE A 18 7.68 -5.39 14.08
C ILE A 18 8.76 -6.20 13.36
N PRO A 19 9.16 -5.82 12.13
CA PRO A 19 10.24 -6.50 11.42
C PRO A 19 11.59 -6.28 12.10
N GLU A 20 12.53 -7.21 11.94
CA GLU A 20 13.90 -7.07 12.48
C GLU A 20 14.80 -6.27 11.55
N TRP A 21 14.54 -6.32 10.24
CA TRP A 21 15.36 -5.64 9.24
C TRP A 21 14.57 -4.70 8.32
N LYS A 22 15.26 -3.68 7.80
CA LYS A 22 14.69 -2.73 6.84
C LYS A 22 14.29 -3.47 5.55
N TRP A 23 13.17 -3.08 4.96
CA TRP A 23 12.63 -3.63 3.72
C TRP A 23 12.26 -5.12 3.76
N GLU A 24 12.35 -5.74 4.93
CA GLU A 24 11.94 -7.13 5.10
C GLU A 24 10.44 -7.25 4.92
N TRP A 25 9.66 -6.42 5.62
CA TRP A 25 8.20 -6.41 5.52
C TRP A 25 7.73 -5.04 5.08
N ILE A 26 6.91 -5.02 4.04
CA ILE A 26 6.39 -3.79 3.44
C ILE A 26 4.86 -3.72 3.51
N THR A 27 4.33 -2.51 3.45
CA THR A 27 2.90 -2.25 3.19
C THR A 27 2.77 -1.56 1.85
N MET A 28 1.76 -1.92 1.07
CA MET A 28 1.48 -1.28 -0.21
C MET A 28 0.01 -0.89 -0.36
N ASP A 29 -0.23 0.27 -0.96
CA ASP A 29 -1.56 0.80 -1.21
C ASP A 29 -1.61 1.60 -2.52
N PHE A 30 -2.79 1.69 -3.13
CA PHE A 30 -3.03 2.44 -4.34
C PHE A 30 -4.00 3.59 -4.11
N MET A 31 -3.57 4.80 -4.48
CA MET A 31 -4.42 5.97 -4.54
C MET A 31 -4.71 6.33 -6.00
N PHE A 32 -5.92 6.03 -6.48
CA PHE A 32 -6.37 6.40 -7.83
C PHE A 32 -7.31 7.62 -7.81
N LYS A 33 -7.80 8.00 -9.01
CA LYS A 33 -8.73 9.12 -9.23
C LYS A 33 -8.12 10.49 -8.90
N LEU A 34 -6.81 10.60 -9.02
CA LEU A 34 -6.12 11.88 -8.94
C LEU A 34 -6.33 12.66 -10.26
N PRO A 35 -6.20 14.00 -10.23
CA PRO A 35 -6.16 14.79 -11.46
C PRO A 35 -5.12 14.20 -12.42
N ARG A 36 -5.54 13.91 -13.65
CA ARG A 36 -4.68 13.26 -14.62
C ARG A 36 -3.48 14.16 -14.93
N MET A 37 -2.28 13.66 -14.67
CA MET A 37 -1.05 14.36 -14.99
C MET A 37 -0.80 14.38 -16.50
N GLN A 38 0.08 15.25 -16.99
CA GLN A 38 0.47 15.31 -18.42
C GLN A 38 1.00 13.96 -18.92
N SER A 39 1.67 13.19 -18.06
CA SER A 39 2.14 11.83 -18.32
C SER A 39 1.02 10.76 -18.29
N LYS A 40 -0.25 11.18 -18.26
CA LYS A 40 -1.49 10.39 -18.21
C LYS A 40 -1.63 9.45 -17.00
N HIS A 41 -0.78 9.59 -15.98
CA HIS A 41 -0.95 8.91 -14.69
C HIS A 41 -2.14 9.50 -13.94
N ASP A 42 -2.95 8.63 -13.33
CA ASP A 42 -4.16 8.99 -12.58
C ASP A 42 -4.18 8.37 -11.17
N GLY A 43 -3.04 7.82 -10.73
CA GLY A 43 -2.85 7.37 -9.37
C GLY A 43 -1.38 7.26 -8.95
N VAL A 44 -1.21 6.95 -7.67
CA VAL A 44 0.07 6.73 -7.01
C VAL A 44 0.01 5.36 -6.32
N TRP A 45 1.03 4.55 -6.54
CA TRP A 45 1.28 3.33 -5.80
C TRP A 45 2.30 3.64 -4.70
N VAL A 46 1.84 3.52 -3.46
CA VAL A 46 2.63 3.79 -2.28
C VAL A 46 3.17 2.48 -1.74
N ILE A 47 4.48 2.40 -1.52
CA ILE A 47 5.14 1.23 -0.96
C ILE A 47 6.02 1.70 0.20
N VAL A 48 5.74 1.19 1.39
CA VAL A 48 6.33 1.67 2.65
C VAL A 48 7.03 0.54 3.38
N ASP A 49 8.27 0.76 3.77
CA ASP A 49 8.98 -0.11 4.70
C ASP A 49 8.36 -0.02 6.10
N ARG A 50 7.93 -1.17 6.66
CA ARG A 50 7.21 -1.16 7.93
C ARG A 50 8.09 -0.76 9.12
N LEU A 51 9.40 -0.98 9.03
CA LEU A 51 10.35 -0.67 10.11
C LEU A 51 10.74 0.81 10.11
N THR A 52 11.34 1.31 9.03
CA THR A 52 11.89 2.68 8.97
C THR A 52 10.87 3.73 8.56
N LYS A 53 9.69 3.32 8.05
CA LYS A 53 8.68 4.20 7.43
C LYS A 53 9.16 4.95 6.19
N SER A 54 10.28 4.55 5.61
CA SER A 54 10.70 5.03 4.29
C SER A 54 9.70 4.58 3.22
N ALA A 55 9.37 5.47 2.28
CA ALA A 55 8.32 5.22 1.29
C ALA A 55 8.76 5.53 -0.14
N HIS A 56 8.30 4.73 -1.10
CA HIS A 56 8.32 5.04 -2.53
C HIS A 56 6.92 5.44 -2.99
N PHE A 57 6.85 6.49 -3.80
CA PHE A 57 5.63 6.97 -4.43
C PHE A 57 5.77 6.82 -5.94
N LEU A 58 5.18 5.74 -6.49
CA LEU A 58 5.31 5.40 -7.89
C LEU A 58 4.09 5.89 -8.67
N PRO A 59 4.25 6.70 -9.73
CA PRO A 59 3.11 7.12 -10.55
C PRO A 59 2.58 5.93 -11.36
N VAL A 60 1.28 5.66 -11.24
CA VAL A 60 0.61 4.53 -11.90
C VAL A 60 -0.67 4.97 -12.61
N ARG A 61 -1.22 4.09 -13.45
CA ARG A 61 -2.53 4.27 -14.06
C ARG A 61 -3.46 3.16 -13.60
N ALA A 62 -4.72 3.50 -13.37
CA ALA A 62 -5.76 2.56 -12.97
C ALA A 62 -5.98 1.42 -13.99
N ASN A 63 -5.57 1.60 -15.25
CA ASN A 63 -5.70 0.61 -16.30
C ASN A 63 -4.40 -0.17 -16.61
N TYR A 64 -3.37 -0.06 -15.76
CA TYR A 64 -2.19 -0.91 -15.88
C TYR A 64 -2.54 -2.36 -15.57
N SER A 65 -2.04 -3.27 -16.41
CA SER A 65 -2.15 -4.70 -16.13
C SER A 65 -1.27 -5.10 -14.95
N LEU A 66 -1.64 -6.20 -14.27
CA LEU A 66 -0.84 -6.78 -13.18
C LEU A 66 0.60 -7.06 -13.60
N ASN A 67 0.82 -7.56 -14.83
CA ASN A 67 2.17 -7.80 -15.35
C ASN A 67 3.00 -6.51 -15.45
N LYS A 68 2.37 -5.39 -15.81
CA LYS A 68 3.04 -4.10 -15.86
C LYS A 68 3.37 -3.58 -14.46
N LEU A 69 2.45 -3.74 -13.51
CA LEU A 69 2.68 -3.39 -12.11
C LEU A 69 3.80 -4.25 -11.50
N ALA A 70 3.80 -5.56 -11.73
CA ALA A 70 4.84 -6.47 -11.26
C ALA A 70 6.22 -6.08 -11.80
N LYS A 71 6.31 -5.68 -13.08
CA LYS A 71 7.55 -5.18 -13.65
C LYS A 71 8.02 -3.90 -12.96
N ILE A 72 7.14 -2.92 -12.76
CA ILE A 72 7.46 -1.69 -12.04
C ILE A 72 7.94 -2.01 -10.61
N PHE A 73 7.28 -2.94 -9.91
CA PHE A 73 7.69 -3.37 -8.58
C PHE A 73 9.10 -3.96 -8.56
N ILE A 74 9.43 -4.81 -9.53
CA ILE A 74 10.77 -5.38 -9.64
C ILE A 74 11.80 -4.29 -9.94
N ASP A 75 11.52 -3.44 -10.92
CA ASP A 75 12.45 -2.41 -11.40
C ASP A 75 12.68 -1.29 -10.36
N GLU A 76 11.67 -0.94 -9.56
CA GLU A 76 11.76 0.18 -8.60
C GLU A 76 12.01 -0.27 -7.16
N ILE A 77 11.48 -1.42 -6.73
CA ILE A 77 11.59 -1.88 -5.33
C ILE A 77 12.61 -3.01 -5.20
N VAL A 78 12.42 -4.12 -5.92
CA VAL A 78 13.27 -5.30 -5.75
C VAL A 78 14.71 -5.01 -6.16
N ARG A 79 14.92 -4.24 -7.24
CA ARG A 79 16.25 -3.81 -7.67
C ARG A 79 17.01 -3.04 -6.60
N LEU A 80 16.32 -2.23 -5.79
CA LEU A 80 16.95 -1.35 -4.80
C LEU A 80 17.08 -2.00 -3.42
N HIS A 81 16.08 -2.79 -3.00
CA HIS A 81 15.94 -3.26 -1.63
C HIS A 81 15.93 -4.78 -1.48
N GLY A 82 15.89 -5.51 -2.60
CA GLY A 82 15.69 -6.96 -2.61
C GLY A 82 14.22 -7.36 -2.53
N VAL A 83 13.98 -8.68 -2.48
CA VAL A 83 12.62 -9.22 -2.39
C VAL A 83 12.17 -9.16 -0.92
N PRO A 84 11.04 -8.50 -0.60
CA PRO A 84 10.53 -8.48 0.76
C PRO A 84 10.03 -9.88 1.15
N VAL A 85 10.16 -10.21 2.43
CA VAL A 85 9.65 -11.45 3.02
C VAL A 85 8.13 -11.40 3.16
N SER A 86 7.56 -10.23 3.44
CA SER A 86 6.13 -10.06 3.63
C SER A 86 5.61 -8.77 3.04
N ILE A 87 4.43 -8.84 2.41
CA ILE A 87 3.72 -7.70 1.84
C ILE A 87 2.31 -7.67 2.42
N VAL A 88 1.95 -6.54 3.01
CA VAL A 88 0.58 -6.26 3.47
C VAL A 88 -0.06 -5.28 2.49
N SER A 89 -1.23 -5.63 1.98
CA SER A 89 -1.99 -4.77 1.07
C SER A 89 -3.48 -4.94 1.32
N ASP A 90 -4.23 -3.90 0.98
CA ASP A 90 -5.68 -3.94 1.05
C ASP A 90 -6.26 -4.84 -0.04
N ARG A 91 -7.42 -5.44 0.25
CA ARG A 91 -8.16 -6.27 -0.71
C ARG A 91 -9.05 -5.42 -1.59
N ASP A 92 -8.48 -4.45 -2.31
CA ASP A 92 -9.26 -3.74 -3.34
C ASP A 92 -9.65 -4.75 -4.44
N SER A 93 -10.88 -4.64 -4.93
CA SER A 93 -11.47 -5.60 -5.88
C SER A 93 -11.03 -5.38 -7.33
N ARG A 94 -9.98 -4.58 -7.53
CA ARG A 94 -9.40 -4.29 -8.83
C ARG A 94 -8.32 -5.29 -9.21
#